data_AF-F0Y598-F1
#
_entry.id   AF-F0Y598-F1
#
_cell.length_a   1.000
_cell.length_b   1.000
_cell.length_c   1.000
_cell.angle_alpha   90.00
_cell.angle_beta   90.00
_cell.angle_gamma   90.00
#
_symmetry.space_group_name_H-M   'P 1'
#
loop_
_entity.id
_entity.type
_entity.pdbx_description
1 polymer ?
#
loop_
_entity_poly.entity_id
_entity_poly.type
_entity_poly.pdbx_seq_one_letter_code
_entity_poly.pdbx_strand_id
1 'polypeptide(L)'
;IDLEEIDRLLFRASRDQLWVPPGGRGVFGGQILGQALHAATRAVGGGWGVHSLHGYFLQAGNPRHDVIYRVKETSERRSFATRSVEALQGGDIIFKMQTSFSVRKRDAAPQPSHQDDMPAGVPPPESLPS
;
A
#
# COMPACT_ATOMS: atom_id res chain seq x y z
N ILE A 1 -1.26 2.24 -10.86
CA ILE A 1 -1.73 2.26 -9.44
C ILE A 1 -2.81 3.33 -9.28
N ASP A 2 -3.43 3.78 -10.37
CA ASP A 2 -4.45 4.82 -10.27
C ASP A 2 -5.69 4.28 -9.56
N LEU A 3 -6.35 5.13 -8.79
CA LEU A 3 -7.53 4.79 -8.02
C LEU A 3 -8.58 5.87 -8.22
N GLU A 4 -9.78 5.45 -8.57
CA GLU A 4 -10.92 6.34 -8.58
C GLU A 4 -11.46 6.45 -7.16
N GLU A 5 -11.73 7.66 -6.68
CA GLU A 5 -12.45 7.87 -5.43
C GLU A 5 -13.94 7.89 -5.74
N ILE A 6 -14.66 6.89 -5.21
CA ILE A 6 -16.08 6.69 -5.48
C ILE A 6 -16.96 7.19 -4.33
N ASP A 7 -16.39 7.33 -3.14
CA ASP A 7 -16.98 8.01 -1.98
C ASP A 7 -15.86 8.39 -0.99
N ARG A 8 -16.20 9.12 0.07
CA ARG A 8 -15.28 9.46 1.16
C ARG A 8 -14.64 8.20 1.72
N LEU A 9 -13.31 8.13 1.64
CA LEU A 9 -12.50 7.00 2.11
C LEU A 9 -12.80 5.67 1.41
N LEU A 10 -13.42 5.72 0.23
CA LEU A 10 -13.76 4.55 -0.57
C LEU A 10 -13.21 4.73 -1.99
N PHE A 11 -12.32 3.82 -2.36
CA PHE A 11 -11.59 3.89 -3.62
C PHE A 11 -11.86 2.64 -4.46
N ARG A 12 -11.79 2.78 -5.78
CA ARG A 12 -11.97 1.72 -6.76
C ARG A 12 -10.74 1.60 -7.65
N ALA A 13 -10.21 0.39 -7.77
CA ALA A 13 -9.34 0.00 -8.87
C ALA A 13 -10.17 -0.73 -9.93
N SER A 14 -10.11 -0.26 -11.17
CA SER A 14 -10.76 -0.95 -12.30
C SER A 14 -10.10 -2.31 -12.53
N ARG A 15 -10.92 -3.32 -12.81
CA ARG A 15 -10.48 -4.65 -13.22
C ARG A 15 -9.54 -4.62 -14.43
N ASP A 16 -9.70 -3.65 -15.32
CA ASP A 16 -8.91 -3.53 -16.55
C ASP A 16 -7.46 -3.14 -16.28
N GLN A 17 -7.17 -2.65 -15.06
CA GLN A 17 -5.84 -2.34 -14.59
C GLN A 17 -5.19 -3.50 -13.84
N LEU A 18 -5.94 -4.55 -13.49
CA LEU A 18 -5.45 -5.65 -12.67
C LEU A 18 -4.59 -6.59 -13.49
N TRP A 19 -3.39 -6.85 -12.97
CA TRP A 19 -2.44 -7.75 -13.61
C TRP A 19 -2.48 -9.13 -12.95
N VAL A 20 -2.53 -10.16 -13.80
CA VAL A 20 -2.43 -11.56 -13.41
C VAL A 20 -1.11 -12.10 -13.96
N PRO A 21 -0.19 -12.57 -13.11
CA PRO A 21 1.05 -13.17 -13.59
C PRO A 21 0.75 -14.43 -14.41
N PRO A 22 1.57 -14.77 -15.42
CA PRO A 22 1.42 -16.03 -16.16
C PRO A 22 1.37 -17.24 -15.23
N GLY A 23 0.34 -18.09 -15.37
CA GLY A 23 0.12 -19.23 -14.47
C GLY A 23 -0.41 -18.87 -13.08
N GLY A 24 -0.67 -17.59 -12.80
CA GLY A 24 -1.20 -17.08 -11.55
C GLY A 24 -2.66 -17.48 -11.32
N ARG A 25 -3.00 -17.75 -10.06
CA ARG A 25 -4.37 -18.09 -9.64
C ARG A 25 -5.25 -16.86 -9.39
N GLY A 26 -4.68 -15.66 -9.39
CA GLY A 26 -5.38 -14.41 -9.11
C GLY A 26 -4.49 -13.21 -9.37
N VAL A 27 -5.03 -12.04 -9.07
CA VAL A 27 -4.34 -10.74 -9.22
C VAL A 27 -3.03 -10.74 -8.44
N PHE A 28 -2.00 -10.12 -9.00
CA PHE A 28 -0.69 -9.96 -8.35
C PHE A 28 -0.81 -9.26 -6.99
N GLY A 29 -0.40 -9.92 -5.93
CA GLY A 29 -0.55 -9.42 -4.56
C GLY A 29 0.17 -8.08 -4.31
N GLY A 30 1.32 -7.86 -4.95
CA GLY A 30 2.04 -6.58 -4.86
C GLY A 30 1.22 -5.39 -5.39
N GLN A 31 0.39 -5.63 -6.41
CA GLN A 31 -0.52 -4.61 -6.93
C GLN A 31 -1.63 -4.28 -5.93
N ILE A 32 -2.26 -5.30 -5.32
CA ILE A 32 -3.29 -5.11 -4.31
C ILE A 32 -2.75 -4.34 -3.10
N LEU A 33 -1.55 -4.71 -2.62
CA LEU A 33 -0.88 -4.02 -1.51
C LEU A 33 -0.54 -2.58 -1.89
N GLY A 34 0.05 -2.35 -3.07
CA GLY A 34 0.41 -1.01 -3.53
C GLY A 34 -0.80 -0.08 -3.68
N GLN A 35 -1.91 -0.59 -4.23
CA GLN A 35 -3.16 0.15 -4.32
C GLN A 35 -3.77 0.42 -2.93
N ALA A 36 -3.76 -0.55 -2.01
CA ALA A 36 -4.23 -0.33 -0.64
C ALA A 36 -3.40 0.75 0.09
N LEU A 37 -2.07 0.75 -0.07
CA LEU A 37 -1.19 1.78 0.47
C LEU A 37 -1.45 3.15 -0.18
N HIS A 38 -1.72 3.18 -1.48
CA HIS A 38 -2.09 4.40 -2.18
C HIS A 38 -3.40 4.99 -1.65
N ALA A 39 -4.44 4.16 -1.46
CA ALA A 39 -5.70 4.56 -0.85
C ALA A 39 -5.50 5.13 0.56
N ALA A 40 -4.71 4.46 1.40
CA ALA A 40 -4.40 4.94 2.75
C ALA A 40 -3.63 6.27 2.76
N THR A 41 -2.69 6.44 1.82
CA THR A 41 -1.91 7.68 1.67
C THR A 41 -2.80 8.84 1.25
N ARG A 42 -3.75 8.61 0.33
CA ARG A 42 -4.75 9.62 -0.04
C ARG A 42 -5.65 10.00 1.14
N ALA A 43 -6.06 9.00 1.93
CA ALA A 43 -6.92 9.19 3.09
C ALA A 43 -6.25 9.92 4.27
N VAL A 44 -4.92 9.84 4.43
CA VAL A 44 -4.21 10.59 5.49
C VAL A 44 -3.89 12.03 5.07
N GLY A 45 -3.84 12.30 3.76
CA GLY A 45 -3.59 13.64 3.21
C GLY A 45 -2.10 14.03 3.20
N GLY A 46 -1.84 15.29 2.85
CA GLY A 46 -0.48 15.82 2.72
C GLY A 46 0.26 15.96 4.05
N GLY A 47 1.59 15.91 4.01
CA GLY A 47 2.47 16.13 5.18
C GLY A 47 2.79 14.88 5.99
N TRP A 48 2.20 13.74 5.66
CA TRP A 48 2.41 12.44 6.28
C TRP A 48 3.29 11.55 5.40
N GLY A 49 4.28 10.87 6.00
CA GLY A 49 5.08 9.83 5.35
C GLY A 49 4.74 8.45 5.93
N VAL A 50 4.63 7.43 5.07
CA VAL A 50 4.50 6.05 5.54
C VAL A 50 5.83 5.59 6.15
N HIS A 51 5.76 4.89 7.29
CA HIS A 51 6.94 4.31 7.92
C HIS A 51 6.79 2.81 8.25
N SER A 52 5.57 2.30 8.32
CA SER A 52 5.34 0.86 8.44
C SER A 52 3.95 0.49 7.92
N LEU A 53 3.83 -0.75 7.47
CA LEU A 53 2.56 -1.38 7.15
C LEU A 53 2.61 -2.87 7.50
N HIS A 54 1.45 -3.42 7.81
CA HIS A 54 1.24 -4.85 7.98
C HIS A 54 -0.01 -5.23 7.18
N GLY A 55 0.05 -6.35 6.48
CA GLY A 55 -1.07 -6.79 5.66
C GLY A 55 -1.21 -8.32 5.63
N TYR A 56 -2.44 -8.76 5.39
CA TYR A 56 -2.82 -10.16 5.30
C TYR A 56 -3.59 -10.39 4.01
N PHE A 57 -3.11 -11.30 3.17
CA PHE A 57 -3.84 -11.81 2.01
C PHE A 57 -4.76 -12.94 2.49
N LEU A 58 -6.07 -12.72 2.36
CA LEU A 58 -7.09 -13.65 2.87
C LEU A 58 -7.60 -14.55 1.75
N GLN A 59 -7.71 -14.00 0.53
CA GLN A 59 -8.21 -14.71 -0.66
C GLN A 59 -7.48 -14.22 -1.92
N ALA A 60 -7.48 -15.05 -2.96
CA ALA A 60 -6.95 -14.66 -4.26
C ALA A 60 -7.87 -13.60 -4.92
N GLY A 61 -7.28 -12.52 -5.42
CA GLY A 61 -8.03 -11.50 -6.16
C GLY A 61 -8.54 -12.05 -7.49
N ASN A 62 -9.82 -11.83 -7.79
CA ASN A 62 -10.46 -12.20 -9.04
C ASN A 62 -10.28 -11.07 -10.08
N PRO A 63 -9.59 -11.31 -11.21
CA PRO A 63 -9.31 -10.27 -12.20
C PRO A 63 -10.54 -9.80 -13.00
N ARG A 64 -11.70 -10.46 -12.86
CA ARG A 64 -12.92 -10.09 -13.59
C ARG A 64 -13.76 -9.02 -12.89
N HIS A 65 -13.41 -8.67 -11.65
CA HIS A 65 -14.11 -7.70 -10.84
C HIS A 65 -13.18 -6.58 -10.40
N ASP A 66 -13.75 -5.38 -10.26
CA ASP A 66 -13.05 -4.26 -9.65
C ASP A 66 -12.65 -4.59 -8.21
N VAL A 67 -11.64 -3.90 -7.69
CA VAL A 67 -11.26 -3.98 -6.27
C VAL A 67 -11.68 -2.70 -5.59
N ILE A 68 -12.45 -2.83 -4.52
CA ILE A 68 -12.88 -1.71 -3.69
C ILE A 68 -11.96 -1.64 -2.47
N TYR A 69 -11.33 -0.50 -2.24
CA TYR A 69 -10.51 -0.23 -1.06
C TYR A 69 -11.28 0.68 -0.12
N ARG A 70 -11.73 0.12 0.99
CA ARG A 70 -12.36 0.86 2.07
C ARG A 70 -11.31 1.24 3.10
N VAL A 71 -11.10 2.53 3.30
CA VAL A 71 -10.18 3.05 4.30
C VAL A 71 -10.95 3.46 5.55
N LYS A 72 -10.42 3.11 6.71
CA LYS A 72 -10.86 3.58 8.02
C LYS A 72 -9.76 4.38 8.67
N GLU A 73 -10.11 5.57 9.16
CA GLU A 73 -9.27 6.35 10.05
C GLU A 73 -9.22 5.67 11.43
N THR A 74 -8.10 5.02 11.75
CA THR A 74 -7.96 4.26 12.99
C THR A 74 -7.46 5.13 14.13
N SER A 75 -6.49 6.00 13.86
CA SER A 75 -6.02 7.00 14.81
C SER A 75 -5.39 8.18 14.07
N GLU A 76 -5.48 9.35 14.69
CA GLU A 76 -4.69 10.52 14.31
C GLU A 76 -4.25 11.24 15.59
N ARG A 77 -2.96 11.55 15.66
CA ARG A 77 -2.29 12.17 16.80
C ARG A 77 -1.30 13.20 16.26
N ARG A 78 -0.64 13.94 17.15
CA ARG A 78 0.30 15.02 16.78
C ARG A 78 1.41 14.59 15.80
N SER A 79 1.93 13.37 15.94
CA SER A 79 3.10 12.91 15.16
C SER A 79 2.85 11.62 14.39
N PHE A 80 1.74 10.93 14.65
CA PHE A 80 1.44 9.63 14.06
C PHE A 80 -0.03 9.54 13.66
N ALA A 81 -0.29 8.87 12.55
CA ALA A 81 -1.62 8.52 12.10
C ALA A 81 -1.65 7.07 11.66
N THR A 82 -2.77 6.38 11.89
CA THR A 82 -2.97 4.99 11.46
C THR A 82 -4.21 4.91 10.59
N ARG A 83 -4.10 4.21 9.46
CA ARG A 83 -5.22 3.88 8.58
C ARG A 83 -5.33 2.36 8.46
N SER A 84 -6.55 1.86 8.58
CA SER A 84 -6.88 0.47 8.25
C SER A 84 -7.52 0.42 6.88
N VAL A 85 -7.12 -0.52 6.03
CA VAL A 85 -7.67 -0.70 4.69
C VAL A 85 -8.18 -2.12 4.53
N GLU A 86 -9.38 -2.25 3.99
CA GLU A 86 -9.94 -3.51 3.53
C GLU A 86 -10.08 -3.42 2.01
N ALA A 87 -9.52 -4.39 1.30
CA ALA A 87 -9.74 -4.56 -0.13
C ALA A 87 -10.82 -5.63 -0.34
N LEU A 88 -11.86 -5.27 -1.07
CA LEU A 88 -13.06 -6.08 -1.24
C LEU A 88 -13.31 -6.40 -2.72
N GLN A 89 -13.86 -7.59 -2.96
CA GLN A 89 -14.45 -7.99 -4.23
C GLN A 89 -15.72 -8.80 -3.98
N GLY A 90 -16.83 -8.42 -4.62
CA GLY A 90 -18.10 -9.13 -4.44
C GLY A 90 -18.67 -9.10 -3.01
N GLY A 91 -18.18 -8.19 -2.15
CA GLY A 91 -18.54 -8.11 -0.73
C GLY A 91 -17.58 -8.85 0.20
N ASP A 92 -16.71 -9.73 -0.33
CA ASP A 92 -15.72 -10.47 0.45
C ASP A 92 -14.41 -9.68 0.56
N ILE A 93 -13.73 -9.82 1.71
CA ILE A 93 -12.45 -9.15 1.94
C ILE A 93 -11.32 -10.05 1.47
N ILE A 94 -10.64 -9.63 0.41
CA ILE A 94 -9.52 -10.37 -0.18
C ILE A 94 -8.18 -10.02 0.48
N PHE A 95 -8.06 -8.81 1.02
CA PHE A 95 -6.84 -8.31 1.67
C PHE A 95 -7.18 -7.29 2.76
N LYS A 96 -6.43 -7.35 3.87
CA LYS A 96 -6.49 -6.36 4.96
C LYS A 96 -5.13 -5.76 5.20
N MET A 97 -5.08 -4.47 5.51
CA MET A 97 -3.85 -3.76 5.85
C MET A 97 -4.07 -2.79 7.00
N GLN A 98 -3.07 -2.63 7.85
CA GLN A 98 -2.90 -1.47 8.71
C GLN A 98 -1.60 -0.79 8.33
N THR A 99 -1.65 0.53 8.17
CA THR A 99 -0.46 1.33 7.84
C THR A 99 -0.34 2.49 8.82
N SER A 100 0.89 2.77 9.21
CA SER A 100 1.25 3.85 10.12
C SER A 100 2.05 4.91 9.38
N PHE A 101 1.67 6.15 9.65
CA PHE A 101 2.23 7.35 9.07
C PHE A 101 2.82 8.23 10.16
N SER A 102 3.86 8.98 9.82
CA SER A 102 4.49 9.96 10.70
C SER A 102 4.75 11.26 9.96
N VAL A 103 4.71 12.38 10.69
CA VAL A 103 5.14 13.68 10.15
C VAL A 103 6.62 13.89 10.42
N ARG A 104 7.38 14.25 9.38
CA ARG A 104 8.77 14.70 9.56
C ARG A 104 8.74 16.20 9.82
N LYS A 105 8.91 16.60 11.08
CA LYS A 105 8.97 18.03 11.44
C LYS A 105 10.26 18.62 10.90
N ARG A 106 10.16 19.71 10.13
CA ARG A 106 11.31 20.44 9.56
C ARG A 106 12.27 20.95 10.64
N ASP A 107 11.75 21.30 11.82
CA ASP A 107 12.53 21.84 12.95
C ASP A 107 12.78 20.80 14.05
N ALA A 108 12.71 19.50 13.73
CA ALA A 108 13.07 18.47 14.69
C ALA A 108 14.58 18.50 14.98
N ALA A 109 14.96 18.23 16.22
CA ALA A 109 16.34 17.92 16.55
C ALA A 109 16.88 16.78 15.65
N PRO A 110 18.19 16.75 15.38
CA PRO A 110 18.80 15.66 14.61
C PRO A 110 18.37 14.31 15.17
N GLN A 111 17.79 13.46 14.31
CA GLN A 111 17.45 12.10 14.71
C GLN A 111 18.64 11.18 14.49
N PRO A 112 18.87 10.19 15.36
CA PRO A 112 19.85 9.15 15.10
C PRO A 112 19.60 8.50 13.74
N SER A 113 20.65 8.35 12.95
CA SER A 113 20.61 7.68 11.64
C SER A 113 21.68 6.61 11.64
N HIS A 114 21.24 5.36 11.50
CA HIS A 114 22.11 4.19 11.40
C HIS A 114 21.43 3.17 10.50
N GLN A 115 22.21 2.48 9.67
CA GLN A 115 21.79 1.38 8.82
C GLN A 115 22.97 0.43 8.67
N ASP A 116 22.69 -0.85 8.41
CA ASP A 116 23.74 -1.80 8.04
C ASP A 116 24.33 -1.42 6.67
N ASP A 117 25.59 -1.80 6.44
CA ASP A 117 26.23 -1.63 5.14
C ASP A 117 25.57 -2.55 4.09
N MET A 118 25.49 -2.06 2.84
CA MET A 118 25.04 -2.87 1.72
C MET A 118 26.01 -4.06 1.50
N PRO A 119 25.51 -5.28 1.21
CA PRO A 119 26.38 -6.42 0.94
C PRO A 119 27.39 -6.14 -0.18
N ALA A 120 28.65 -6.51 0.05
CA ALA A 120 29.70 -6.38 -0.95
C ALA A 120 29.54 -7.43 -2.08
N GLY A 121 30.07 -7.11 -3.27
CA GLY A 121 30.09 -8.03 -4.40
C GLY A 121 28.76 -8.20 -5.14
N VAL A 122 27.75 -7.38 -4.84
CA VAL A 122 26.52 -7.32 -5.64
C VAL A 122 26.85 -6.70 -7.00
N PRO A 123 26.59 -7.38 -8.13
CA PRO A 123 26.89 -6.85 -9.46
C PRO A 123 26.02 -5.62 -9.78
N PRO A 124 26.54 -4.66 -10.57
CA PRO A 124 25.75 -3.50 -11.00
C PRO A 124 24.59 -3.94 -11.91
N PRO A 125 23.45 -3.25 -11.91
CA PRO A 125 22.25 -3.67 -12.64
C PRO A 125 22.49 -3.79 -14.16
N GLU A 126 23.40 -3.00 -14.74
CA GLU A 126 23.78 -3.04 -16.16
C GLU A 126 24.49 -4.34 -16.56
N SER A 127 24.98 -5.11 -15.60
CA SER A 127 25.65 -6.40 -15.83
C SER A 127 24.72 -7.60 -15.74
N LEU A 128 23.44 -7.40 -15.39
CA LEU A 128 22.43 -8.45 -15.31
C LEU A 128 21.69 -8.62 -16.64
N PRO A 129 21.14 -9.82 -16.95
CA PRO A 129 20.29 -10.01 -18.12
C PRO A 129 19.06 -9.09 -18.12
N SER A 130 18.68 -8.63 -19.31
CA SER A 130 17.48 -7.81 -19.57
C SER A 130 16.26 -8.65 -19.89
#